data_AF-A0A9Q0R4V3-F1
#
_entry.id   AF-A0A9Q0R4V3-F1
#
_cell.length_a   1.000
_cell.length_b   1.000
_cell.length_c   1.000
_cell.angle_alpha   90.00
_cell.angle_beta   90.00
_cell.angle_gamma   90.00
#
_symmetry.space_group_name_H-M   'P 1'
#
loop_
_entity.id
_entity.type
_entity.pdbx_description
1 polymer ?
#
loop_
_entity_poly.entity_id
_entity_poly.type
_entity_poly.pdbx_seq_one_letter_code
_entity_poly.pdbx_strand_id
1 'polypeptide(L)'
;MKINIQLEYSENKTNTLDLSNSETKSENRTQILTFFLDLVRLLGIPSEVGVYCLFVTSCQIDSALKLLFNQAEPKDIWTTADDIYLHAHPDKLDQLIESKGEKNVRNRIHFLSEFKKNEKEK
;
A
#
# COMPACT_ATOMS: atom_id res chain seq x y z
N MET A 1 7.63 13.95 3.69
CA MET A 1 6.23 14.45 3.66
C MET A 1 5.67 14.24 5.06
N LYS A 2 5.14 15.28 5.71
CA LYS A 2 4.62 15.22 7.08
C LYS A 2 3.10 15.27 6.99
N ILE A 3 2.42 14.16 7.29
CA ILE A 3 0.97 14.09 7.28
C ILE A 3 0.52 14.32 8.73
N ASN A 4 -0.09 15.47 9.01
CA ASN A 4 -0.71 15.74 10.29
C ASN A 4 -2.15 15.22 10.23
N ILE A 5 -2.45 14.14 10.94
CA ILE A 5 -3.82 13.62 11.06
C ILE A 5 -4.30 13.98 12.46
N GLN A 6 -5.23 14.93 12.55
CA GLN A 6 -6.02 15.15 13.76
C GLN A 6 -7.19 14.17 13.74
N LEU A 7 -7.17 13.18 14.64
CA LEU A 7 -8.34 12.39 14.97
C LEU A 7 -8.95 12.98 16.23
N GLU A 8 -10.13 13.59 16.12
CA GLU A 8 -10.91 14.01 17.28
C GLU A 8 -11.60 12.77 17.88
N TYR A 9 -10.90 12.10 18.79
CA TYR A 9 -11.54 11.28 19.81
C TYR A 9 -11.21 11.85 21.17
N SER A 10 -12.18 11.78 22.07
CA SER A 10 -12.16 12.38 23.42
C SER A 10 -10.81 12.17 24.12
N GLU A 11 -10.28 13.27 24.65
CA GLU A 11 -8.95 13.50 25.25
C GLU A 11 -7.86 13.99 24.26
N ASN A 12 -7.67 15.31 24.26
CA ASN A 12 -6.66 16.10 23.54
C ASN A 12 -5.23 15.54 23.65
N LYS A 13 -4.88 14.55 22.83
CA LYS A 13 -3.49 14.19 22.52
C LYS A 13 -3.29 14.17 21.01
N THR A 14 -2.58 15.17 20.51
CA THR A 14 -2.13 15.21 19.11
C THR A 14 -1.03 14.17 18.90
N ASN A 15 -1.39 13.00 18.37
CA ASN A 15 -0.41 12.00 17.97
C ASN A 15 0.22 12.44 16.63
N THR A 16 1.45 12.94 16.68
CA THR A 16 2.21 13.29 15.48
C THR A 16 2.94 12.03 15.01
N LEU A 17 2.52 11.46 13.87
CA LEU A 17 3.24 10.36 13.24
C LEU A 17 4.36 10.94 12.37
N ASP A 18 5.60 10.88 12.87
CA ASP A 18 6.78 11.32 12.14
C ASP A 18 7.39 10.18 11.31
N LEU A 19 7.28 10.29 9.99
CA LEU A 19 7.79 9.31 9.02
C LEU A 19 9.27 9.54 8.65
N SER A 20 9.98 10.46 9.32
CA SER A 20 11.33 10.90 8.91
C SER A 20 12.51 10.18 9.58
N ASN A 21 12.29 9.28 10.56
CA ASN A 21 13.36 8.59 11.29
C ASN A 21 13.61 7.13 10.83
N SER A 22 14.88 6.78 10.62
CA SER A 22 15.32 5.58 9.89
C SER A 22 15.62 4.34 10.75
N GLU A 23 15.62 4.45 12.08
CA GLU A 23 15.91 3.34 13.03
C GLU A 23 14.64 2.66 13.62
N THR A 24 13.46 3.26 13.45
CA THR A 24 12.15 2.77 13.94
C THR A 24 11.24 2.23 12.82
N LYS A 25 11.84 1.66 11.76
CA LYS A 25 11.09 1.31 10.53
C LYS A 25 10.04 0.21 10.70
N SER A 26 10.26 -0.78 11.57
CA SER A 26 9.34 -1.92 11.70
C SER A 26 8.08 -1.56 12.48
N GLU A 27 8.25 -0.93 13.65
CA GLU A 27 7.14 -0.56 14.53
C GLU A 27 6.25 0.53 13.89
N ASN A 28 6.87 1.51 13.24
CA ASN A 28 6.13 2.54 12.49
C ASN A 28 5.31 1.94 11.33
N ARG A 29 5.83 0.92 10.63
CA ARG A 29 5.07 0.24 9.56
C ARG A 29 3.85 -0.48 10.10
N THR A 30 3.97 -1.16 11.24
CA THR A 30 2.84 -1.81 11.91
C THR A 30 1.78 -0.79 12.31
N GLN A 31 2.18 0.34 12.91
CA GLN A 31 1.24 1.38 13.32
C GLN A 31 0.48 2.00 12.13
N ILE A 32 1.15 2.24 11.00
CA ILE A 32 0.49 2.78 9.79
C ILE A 32 -0.52 1.78 9.22
N LEU A 33 -0.17 0.48 9.20
CA LEU A 33 -1.06 -0.56 8.71
C LEU A 33 -2.29 -0.69 9.61
N THR A 34 -2.09 -0.67 10.93
CA THR A 34 -3.17 -0.68 11.92
C THR A 34 -4.07 0.55 11.75
N PHE A 35 -3.50 1.74 11.58
CA PHE A 35 -4.26 2.97 11.31
C PHE A 35 -5.13 2.85 10.06
N PHE A 36 -4.59 2.31 8.96
CA PHE A 36 -5.35 2.10 7.73
C PHE A 36 -6.53 1.14 7.95
N LEU A 37 -6.31 0.02 8.63
CA LEU A 37 -7.36 -0.96 8.90
C LEU A 37 -8.42 -0.42 9.89
N ASP A 38 -8.01 0.39 10.87
CA ASP A 38 -8.93 1.10 11.74
C ASP A 38 -9.78 2.11 10.97
N LEU A 39 -9.18 2.85 10.03
CA LEU A 39 -9.92 3.76 9.16
C LEU A 39 -10.95 3.01 8.30
N VAL A 40 -10.56 1.89 7.67
CA VAL A 40 -11.48 1.01 6.91
C VAL A 40 -12.66 0.59 7.79
N ARG A 41 -12.38 0.15 9.01
CA ARG A 41 -13.41 -0.25 9.99
C ARG A 41 -14.33 0.92 10.37
N LEU A 42 -13.78 2.11 10.63
CA LEU A 42 -14.54 3.31 10.99
C LEU A 42 -15.45 3.79 9.86
N LEU A 43 -15.03 3.61 8.60
CA LEU A 43 -15.84 3.92 7.42
C LEU A 43 -16.93 2.88 7.14
N GLY A 44 -17.04 1.82 7.96
CA GLY A 44 -17.98 0.72 7.75
C GLY A 44 -17.65 -0.12 6.52
N ILE A 45 -16.40 -0.08 6.05
CA ILE A 45 -15.95 -0.82 4.88
C ILE A 45 -15.52 -2.23 5.33
N PRO A 46 -15.93 -3.30 4.63
CA PRO A 46 -15.48 -4.66 4.95
C PRO A 46 -13.96 -4.77 4.92
N SER A 47 -13.39 -5.48 5.88
CA SER A 47 -11.93 -5.62 6.03
C SER A 47 -11.25 -6.19 4.78
N GLU A 48 -11.95 -7.06 4.05
CA GLU A 48 -11.54 -7.68 2.80
C GLU A 48 -11.32 -6.64 1.71
N VAL A 49 -12.14 -5.59 1.66
CA VAL A 49 -11.97 -4.47 0.73
C VAL A 49 -10.73 -3.65 1.09
N GLY A 50 -10.49 -3.42 2.39
CA GLY A 50 -9.27 -2.75 2.86
C GLY A 50 -8.00 -3.54 2.52
N VAL A 51 -8.01 -4.84 2.81
CA VAL A 51 -6.90 -5.76 2.46
C VAL A 51 -6.71 -5.82 0.95
N TYR A 52 -7.79 -5.85 0.17
CA TYR A 52 -7.71 -5.81 -1.29
C TYR A 52 -7.07 -4.52 -1.78
N CYS A 53 -7.43 -3.35 -1.22
CA CYS A 53 -6.81 -2.07 -1.56
C CYS A 53 -5.30 -2.08 -1.28
N LEU A 54 -4.87 -2.62 -0.14
CA LEU A 54 -3.45 -2.79 0.16
C LEU A 54 -2.77 -3.74 -0.83
N PHE A 55 -3.40 -4.85 -1.18
CA PHE A 55 -2.84 -5.84 -2.10
C PHE A 55 -2.61 -5.25 -3.49
N VAL A 56 -3.62 -4.62 -4.09
CA VAL A 56 -3.53 -4.06 -5.45
C VAL A 56 -2.67 -2.80 -5.53
N THR A 57 -2.25 -2.24 -4.39
CA THR A 57 -1.35 -1.07 -4.35
C THR A 57 0.04 -1.44 -3.82
N SER A 58 0.36 -2.73 -3.70
CA SER A 58 1.65 -3.22 -3.18
C SER A 58 1.96 -2.67 -1.77
N CYS A 59 0.94 -2.61 -0.92
CA CYS A 59 0.98 -2.05 0.44
C CYS A 59 1.43 -0.59 0.53
N GLN A 60 1.30 0.17 -0.57
CA GLN A 60 1.52 1.61 -0.54
C GLN A 60 0.30 2.31 0.06
N ILE A 61 0.43 2.73 1.31
CA ILE A 61 -0.69 3.25 2.12
C ILE A 61 -1.34 4.48 1.47
N ASP A 62 -0.55 5.42 0.93
CA ASP A 62 -1.08 6.59 0.23
C ASP A 62 -1.95 6.19 -0.98
N SER A 63 -1.48 5.23 -1.76
CA SER A 63 -2.19 4.69 -2.93
C SER A 63 -3.45 3.92 -2.51
N ALA A 64 -3.37 3.14 -1.43
CA ALA A 64 -4.51 2.40 -0.88
C ALA A 64 -5.59 3.35 -0.33
N LEU A 65 -5.20 4.43 0.34
CA LEU A 65 -6.12 5.48 0.80
C LEU A 65 -6.78 6.19 -0.38
N LYS A 66 -5.99 6.58 -1.39
CA LYS A 66 -6.54 7.13 -2.63
C LYS A 66 -7.54 6.17 -3.27
N LEU A 67 -7.26 4.88 -3.31
CA LEU A 67 -8.18 3.89 -3.88
C LEU A 67 -9.49 3.79 -3.07
N LEU A 68 -9.40 3.73 -1.74
CA LEU A 68 -10.57 3.74 -0.84
C LEU A 68 -11.47 4.96 -1.06
N PHE A 69 -10.88 6.12 -1.31
CA PHE A 69 -11.61 7.37 -1.56
C PHE A 69 -11.88 7.64 -3.05
N ASN A 70 -11.65 6.66 -3.93
CA ASN A 70 -11.84 6.78 -5.38
C ASN A 70 -11.05 7.92 -6.05
N GLN A 71 -9.80 8.12 -5.61
CA GLN A 71 -8.84 9.13 -6.05
C GLN A 71 -7.53 8.51 -6.58
N ALA A 72 -7.44 7.18 -6.68
CA ALA A 72 -6.24 6.52 -7.17
C ALA A 72 -6.11 6.66 -8.69
N GLU A 73 -4.89 6.89 -9.15
CA GLU A 73 -4.60 6.89 -10.58
C GLU A 73 -4.43 5.44 -11.08
N PRO A 74 -4.72 5.13 -12.36
CA PRO A 74 -4.56 3.78 -12.90
C PRO A 74 -3.15 3.19 -12.75
N LYS A 75 -2.13 4.05 -12.65
CA LYS A 75 -0.73 3.65 -12.44
C LYS A 75 -0.43 3.14 -11.02
N ASP A 76 -1.28 3.49 -10.06
CA ASP A 76 -1.13 3.13 -8.64
C ASP A 76 -1.77 1.76 -8.33
N ILE A 77 -2.64 1.27 -9.22
CA ILE A 77 -3.45 0.06 -9.04
C ILE A 77 -2.92 -1.04 -9.95
N TRP A 78 -2.68 -2.23 -9.39
CA TRP A 78 -2.23 -3.43 -10.08
C TRP A 78 -3.39 -4.38 -10.33
N THR A 79 -3.52 -4.81 -11.58
CA THR A 79 -4.49 -5.82 -11.99
C THR A 79 -3.83 -7.19 -12.10
N THR A 80 -4.64 -8.26 -12.13
CA THR A 80 -4.14 -9.62 -12.41
C THR A 80 -3.43 -9.69 -13.77
N ALA A 81 -3.90 -8.94 -14.77
CA ALA A 81 -3.24 -8.89 -16.07
C ALA A 81 -1.85 -8.24 -15.99
N ASP A 82 -1.69 -7.18 -15.20
CA ASP A 82 -0.39 -6.55 -14.95
C ASP A 82 0.59 -7.55 -14.29
N ASP A 83 0.12 -8.31 -13.31
CA ASP A 83 0.93 -9.32 -12.61
C ASP A 83 1.35 -10.47 -13.55
N ILE A 84 0.42 -10.97 -14.37
CA ILE A 84 0.73 -11.98 -15.38
C ILE A 84 1.77 -11.44 -16.37
N TYR A 85 1.60 -10.21 -16.85
CA TYR A 85 2.52 -9.58 -17.78
C TYR A 85 3.92 -9.43 -17.19
N LEU A 86 4.02 -8.96 -15.95
CA LEU A 86 5.27 -8.81 -15.19
C LEU A 86 6.06 -10.14 -15.11
N HIS A 87 5.36 -11.26 -14.96
CA HIS A 87 5.97 -12.59 -14.86
C HIS A 87 6.26 -13.26 -16.21
N ALA A 88 5.36 -13.09 -17.18
CA ALA A 88 5.43 -13.77 -18.47
C ALA A 88 6.37 -13.09 -19.48
N HIS A 89 6.59 -11.77 -19.33
CA HIS A 89 7.34 -10.95 -20.29
C HIS A 89 8.41 -10.10 -19.60
N PRO A 90 9.42 -10.71 -18.96
CA PRO A 90 10.51 -9.97 -18.31
C PRO A 90 11.30 -9.11 -19.32
N ASP A 91 11.30 -9.48 -20.59
CA ASP A 91 11.91 -8.76 -21.71
C ASP A 91 11.12 -7.50 -22.14
N LYS A 92 9.87 -7.35 -21.68
CA LYS A 92 9.00 -6.21 -22.03
C LYS A 92 8.62 -5.34 -20.83
N LEU A 93 9.46 -5.35 -19.81
CA LEU A 93 9.30 -4.54 -18.60
C LEU A 93 9.17 -3.04 -18.90
N ASP A 94 9.81 -2.55 -19.95
CA ASP A 94 9.78 -1.13 -20.34
C ASP A 94 8.36 -0.61 -20.61
N GLN A 95 7.48 -1.42 -21.23
CA GLN A 95 6.09 -1.04 -21.49
C GLN A 95 5.27 -0.91 -20.19
N LEU A 96 5.59 -1.75 -19.21
CA LEU A 96 4.95 -1.70 -17.90
C LEU A 96 5.50 -0.52 -17.07
N ILE A 97 6.78 -0.19 -17.23
CA ILE A 97 7.41 0.98 -16.63
C ILE A 97 6.81 2.27 -17.19
N GLU A 98 6.54 2.33 -18.49
CA GLU A 98 5.89 3.49 -19.13
C GLU A 98 4.49 3.74 -18.55
N SER A 99 3.71 2.68 -18.34
CA SER A 99 2.33 2.78 -17.86
C SER A 99 2.19 2.92 -16.33
N LYS A 100 3.02 2.21 -15.55
CA LYS A 100 2.93 2.19 -14.07
C LYS A 100 3.95 3.08 -13.38
N GLY A 101 5.06 3.40 -14.06
CA GLY A 101 6.22 4.09 -13.50
C GLY A 101 7.23 3.12 -12.86
N GLU A 102 8.52 3.39 -13.08
CA GLU A 102 9.63 2.52 -12.66
C GLU A 102 9.60 2.18 -11.16
N LYS A 103 9.31 3.18 -10.31
CA LYS A 103 9.20 3.00 -8.86
C LYS A 103 8.08 2.02 -8.50
N ASN A 104 6.92 2.13 -9.14
CA ASN A 104 5.78 1.27 -8.84
C ASN A 104 6.05 -0.16 -9.30
N VAL A 105 6.66 -0.33 -10.48
CA VAL A 105 7.08 -1.65 -10.99
C VAL A 105 8.05 -2.33 -10.02
N ARG A 106 9.10 -1.62 -9.57
CA ARG A 106 10.05 -2.16 -8.58
C ARG A 106 9.36 -2.56 -7.27
N ASN A 107 8.47 -1.70 -6.76
CA ASN A 107 7.72 -1.98 -5.54
C ASN A 107 6.81 -3.21 -5.71
N ARG A 108 6.18 -3.39 -6.88
CA ARG A 108 5.36 -4.57 -7.17
C ARG A 108 6.16 -5.85 -7.22
N ILE A 109 7.30 -5.84 -7.93
CA ILE A 109 8.22 -6.99 -7.99
C ILE A 109 8.64 -7.40 -6.57
N HIS A 110 9.05 -6.43 -5.76
CA HIS A 110 9.44 -6.69 -4.38
C HIS A 110 8.27 -7.28 -3.56
N PHE A 111 7.09 -6.65 -3.63
CA PHE A 111 5.89 -7.13 -2.95
C PHE A 111 5.55 -8.59 -3.30
N LEU A 112 5.50 -8.93 -4.59
CA LEU A 112 5.18 -10.30 -5.05
C LEU A 112 6.26 -11.31 -4.60
N SER A 113 7.53 -10.89 -4.57
CA SER A 113 8.62 -11.74 -4.11
C SER A 113 8.51 -12.09 -2.63
N GLU A 114 8.17 -11.12 -1.77
CA GLU A 114 7.97 -11.34 -0.33
C GLU A 114 6.69 -12.13 -0.06
N PHE A 115 5.61 -11.85 -0.80
CA PHE A 115 4.37 -12.59 -0.71
C PHE A 115 4.58 -14.09 -0.96
N LYS A 116 5.31 -14.43 -2.03
CA LYS A 116 5.62 -15.83 -2.38
C LYS A 116 6.51 -16.55 -1.37
N LYS A 117 7.41 -15.84 -0.68
CA LYS A 117 8.22 -16.43 0.42
C LYS A 117 7.29 -16.84 1.56
N ASN A 118 6.41 -15.93 1.98
CA ASN A 118 5.46 -16.16 3.07
C ASN A 118 4.43 -17.26 2.75
N GLU A 119 4.10 -17.50 1.49
CA GLU A 119 3.25 -18.63 1.09
C GLU A 119 3.92 -20.01 1.27
N LYS A 120 5.26 -20.09 1.19
CA LYS A 120 6.00 -21.36 1.34
C LYS A 120 6.36 -21.70 2.79
N GLU A 121 6.34 -20.70 3.67
CA GLU A 121 6.62 -20.84 5.10
C GLU A 121 5.39 -21.24 5.92
N LYS A 122 4.21 -21.32 5.27
CA LYS A 122 2.96 -21.84 5.83
C LYS A 122 2.70 -23.27 5.37
#